data_AF-A0A6P1I0X4-F1
#
_entry.id   AF-A0A6P1I0X4-F1
#
_cell.length_a   1.000
_cell.length_b   1.000
_cell.length_c   1.000
_cell.angle_alpha   90.00
_cell.angle_beta   90.00
_cell.angle_gamma   90.00
#
_symmetry.space_group_name_H-M   'P 1'
#
loop_
_entity.id
_entity.type
_entity.pdbx_description
1 polymer ?
#
loop_
_entity_poly.entity_id
_entity_poly.type
_entity_poly.pdbx_seq_one_letter_code
_entity_poly.pdbx_strand_id
1 'polypeptide(L)'
;MSATSSTPERLLAVGSGVNLSRHAQVLSEVHDAVLSGQKPPMPPREVVARSWSRLQAEGVSPARCEDVVFADCSELESRRTRTALRSVLPELRSTLTEVADDAKFIVVIADTDGVVLWRDGSRAVRKAADALGFMEGARWSEDLVGTNSVGTALVEGAPVQLFSAEHYARSHSGWSCTGSPVHDPRTGEVLGVVDISGSAMSVHPATMALVRTAVRLAESTLWREHTVQLDKLRAQAAPVLAAAGGPALVVDRHGWVVEAGGIAVPERLAPPCAEKPLLVPGLGWCVPEPLGAGWLVRRREDRADIDLELDLGASPRATVRGDVNWTRALSPRHAQILRVLADAGPGGTDAAAMSEALFGDRDHVVAVRAEISRIRKSLGPILIAQPYRFADNVQVRMFG
;
A
#
# COMPACT_ATOMS: atom_id res chain seq x y z
N MET A 1 -1.53 -15.67 -10.01
CA MET A 1 -2.00 -14.29 -9.78
C MET A 1 -3.37 -14.18 -10.41
N SER A 2 -4.44 -14.28 -9.60
CA SER A 2 -5.79 -14.08 -10.09
C SER A 2 -6.02 -12.58 -10.14
N ALA A 3 -5.86 -11.99 -11.32
CA ALA A 3 -6.43 -10.67 -11.59
C ALA A 3 -7.94 -10.86 -11.58
N THR A 4 -8.58 -10.61 -10.44
CA THR A 4 -10.03 -10.50 -10.36
C THR A 4 -10.43 -9.34 -11.26
N SER A 5 -10.85 -9.65 -12.48
CA SER A 5 -11.44 -8.69 -13.39
C SER A 5 -12.72 -8.14 -12.73
N SER A 6 -12.61 -6.98 -12.09
CA SER A 6 -13.78 -6.26 -11.62
C SER A 6 -14.54 -5.80 -12.86
N THR A 7 -15.72 -6.38 -13.07
CA THR A 7 -16.66 -5.93 -14.11
C THR A 7 -16.95 -4.44 -13.86
N PRO A 8 -16.94 -3.58 -14.89
CA PRO A 8 -17.14 -2.13 -14.73
C PRO A 8 -18.44 -1.76 -13.98
N GLU A 9 -19.47 -2.61 -14.02
CA GLU A 9 -20.73 -2.44 -13.27
C GLU A 9 -20.57 -2.50 -11.74
N ARG A 10 -19.55 -3.17 -11.20
CA ARG A 10 -19.35 -3.25 -9.75
C ARG A 10 -18.79 -1.97 -9.15
N LEU A 11 -18.12 -1.15 -9.96
CA LEU A 11 -17.44 0.06 -9.48
C LEU A 11 -18.39 1.28 -9.44
N LEU A 12 -19.39 1.32 -10.30
CA LEU A 12 -20.31 2.44 -10.42
C LEU A 12 -21.40 2.39 -9.34
N ALA A 13 -21.57 3.50 -8.62
CA ALA A 13 -22.68 3.66 -7.68
C ALA A 13 -24.02 3.84 -8.41
N VAL A 14 -23.98 4.45 -9.60
CA VAL A 14 -25.17 4.76 -10.40
C VAL A 14 -24.98 4.25 -11.83
N GLY A 15 -25.92 3.41 -12.27
CA GLY A 15 -25.99 2.93 -13.65
C GLY A 15 -26.62 3.94 -14.63
N SER A 16 -26.46 3.69 -15.93
CA SER A 16 -27.09 4.50 -16.97
C SER A 16 -28.62 4.45 -16.89
N GLY A 17 -29.29 5.60 -16.98
CA GLY A 17 -30.76 5.69 -16.99
C GLY A 17 -31.43 5.62 -15.61
N VAL A 18 -30.65 5.58 -14.52
CA VAL A 18 -31.20 5.64 -13.15
C VAL A 18 -31.75 7.04 -12.85
N ASN A 19 -32.96 7.10 -12.28
CA ASN A 19 -33.51 8.34 -11.73
C ASN A 19 -32.79 8.67 -10.41
N LEU A 20 -31.90 9.66 -10.45
CA LEU A 20 -31.03 10.03 -9.33
C LEU A 20 -31.80 10.40 -8.06
N SER A 21 -32.87 11.20 -8.17
CA SER A 21 -33.65 11.65 -7.01
C SER A 21 -34.34 10.48 -6.32
N ARG A 22 -34.97 9.58 -7.08
CA ARG A 22 -35.59 8.37 -6.53
C ARG A 22 -34.56 7.44 -5.92
N HIS A 23 -33.41 7.29 -6.56
CA HIS A 23 -32.33 6.45 -6.05
C HIS A 23 -31.75 6.99 -4.73
N ALA A 24 -31.54 8.30 -4.64
CA ALA A 24 -31.10 8.97 -3.41
C ALA A 24 -32.09 8.77 -2.25
N GLN A 25 -33.40 8.84 -2.52
CA GLN A 25 -34.43 8.55 -1.52
C GLN A 25 -34.34 7.12 -0.99
N VAL A 26 -34.26 6.12 -1.88
CA VAL A 26 -34.11 4.71 -1.48
C VAL A 26 -32.84 4.50 -0.65
N LEU A 27 -31.72 5.12 -1.04
CA LEU A 27 -30.47 5.02 -0.28
C LEU A 27 -30.57 5.68 1.10
N SER A 28 -31.34 6.77 1.23
CA SER A 28 -31.61 7.37 2.55
C SER A 28 -32.40 6.41 3.45
N GLU A 29 -33.38 5.67 2.90
CA GLU A 29 -34.11 4.65 3.67
C GLU A 29 -33.20 3.48 4.07
N VAL A 30 -32.29 3.06 3.18
CA VAL A 30 -31.28 2.03 3.48
C VAL A 30 -30.35 2.48 4.60
N HIS A 31 -29.84 3.72 4.52
CA HIS A 31 -28.97 4.31 5.54
C HIS A 31 -29.65 4.34 6.91
N ASP A 32 -30.86 4.88 6.97
CA ASP A 32 -31.64 5.00 8.20
C ASP A 32 -31.95 3.63 8.81
N ALA A 33 -32.34 2.65 7.99
CA ALA A 33 -32.63 1.31 8.45
C ALA A 33 -31.37 0.61 9.01
N VAL A 34 -30.25 0.66 8.30
CA VAL A 34 -29.01 -0.01 8.75
C VAL A 34 -28.48 0.62 10.05
N LEU A 35 -28.45 1.94 10.15
CA LEU A 35 -27.94 2.62 11.35
C LEU A 35 -28.86 2.48 12.57
N SER A 36 -30.15 2.23 12.36
CA SER A 36 -31.11 1.95 13.45
C SER A 36 -31.23 0.46 13.80
N GLY A 37 -30.46 -0.42 13.15
CA GLY A 37 -30.53 -1.87 13.33
C GLY A 37 -31.80 -2.52 12.75
N GLN A 38 -32.51 -1.80 11.88
CA GLN A 38 -33.68 -2.30 11.17
C GLN A 38 -33.29 -2.98 9.85
N LYS A 39 -34.21 -3.77 9.29
CA LYS A 39 -34.01 -4.42 7.98
C LYS A 39 -34.17 -3.37 6.87
N PRO A 40 -33.13 -3.11 6.04
CA PRO A 40 -33.23 -2.14 4.96
C PRO A 40 -34.10 -2.66 3.81
N PRO A 41 -34.69 -1.76 2.99
CA PRO A 41 -35.52 -2.14 1.84
C PRO A 41 -34.72 -2.89 0.77
N MET A 42 -33.40 -2.66 0.71
CA MET A 42 -32.44 -3.40 -0.09
C MET A 42 -31.08 -3.42 0.64
N PRO A 43 -30.23 -4.44 0.41
CA PRO A 43 -28.89 -4.43 1.00
C PRO A 43 -28.04 -3.27 0.43
N PRO A 44 -27.18 -2.63 1.24
CA PRO A 44 -26.16 -1.72 0.73
C PRO A 44 -25.24 -2.44 -0.26
N ARG A 45 -24.65 -1.68 -1.20
CA ARG A 45 -23.59 -2.19 -2.08
C ARG A 45 -22.44 -2.78 -1.24
N GLU A 46 -21.78 -3.83 -1.73
CA GLU A 46 -20.78 -4.57 -0.94
C GLU A 46 -19.66 -3.69 -0.37
N VAL A 47 -19.16 -2.72 -1.14
CA VAL A 47 -18.12 -1.78 -0.68
C VAL A 47 -18.62 -0.90 0.48
N VAL A 48 -19.87 -0.45 0.40
CA VAL A 48 -20.53 0.36 1.43
C VAL A 48 -20.78 -0.49 2.68
N ALA A 49 -21.31 -1.71 2.50
CA ALA A 49 -21.56 -2.63 3.61
C ALA A 49 -20.27 -2.99 4.37
N ARG A 50 -19.15 -3.25 3.66
CA ARG A 50 -17.84 -3.49 4.29
C ARG A 50 -17.36 -2.27 5.08
N SER A 51 -17.44 -1.08 4.49
CA SER A 51 -17.06 0.18 5.13
C SER A 51 -17.89 0.43 6.40
N TRP A 52 -19.22 0.37 6.30
CA TRP A 52 -20.11 0.61 7.45
C TRP A 52 -19.89 -0.41 8.56
N SER A 53 -19.62 -1.68 8.22
CA SER A 53 -19.31 -2.71 9.21
C SER A 53 -18.03 -2.40 9.98
N ARG A 54 -16.97 -1.92 9.30
CA ARG A 54 -15.72 -1.49 9.97
C ARG A 54 -15.98 -0.30 10.89
N LEU A 55 -16.67 0.72 10.39
CA LEU A 55 -16.98 1.94 11.15
C LEU A 55 -17.81 1.66 12.39
N GLN A 56 -18.81 0.78 12.29
CA GLN A 56 -19.62 0.35 13.43
C GLN A 56 -18.79 -0.45 14.45
N ALA A 57 -17.89 -1.33 13.98
CA ALA A 57 -16.99 -2.08 14.86
C ALA A 57 -16.01 -1.17 15.62
N GLU A 58 -15.59 -0.07 15.00
CA GLU A 58 -14.71 0.96 15.59
C GLU A 58 -15.47 2.01 16.41
N GLY A 59 -16.81 1.95 16.45
CA GLY A 59 -17.64 2.89 17.20
C GLY A 59 -17.73 4.29 16.59
N VAL A 60 -17.41 4.43 15.30
CA VAL A 60 -17.51 5.72 14.58
C VAL A 60 -18.98 6.09 14.42
N SER A 61 -19.35 7.25 14.98
CA SER A 61 -20.71 7.77 14.91
C SER A 61 -20.89 8.66 13.68
N PRO A 62 -21.93 8.45 12.85
CA PRO A 62 -22.24 9.32 11.71
C PRO A 62 -22.40 10.80 12.05
N ALA A 63 -22.80 11.10 13.30
CA ALA A 63 -23.01 12.47 13.78
C ALA A 63 -21.71 13.18 14.19
N ARG A 64 -20.60 12.45 14.35
CA ARG A 64 -19.28 13.01 14.72
C ARG A 64 -18.32 13.15 13.54
N CYS A 65 -18.73 12.70 12.35
CA CYS A 65 -17.92 12.79 11.13
C CYS A 65 -17.71 14.23 10.63
N GLU A 66 -18.30 15.23 11.29
CA GLU A 66 -18.16 16.65 10.98
C GLU A 66 -16.94 17.30 11.68
N ASP A 67 -16.35 16.62 12.68
CA ASP A 67 -15.19 17.10 13.45
C ASP A 67 -13.88 16.85 12.68
N VAL A 68 -13.75 17.48 11.52
CA VAL A 68 -12.61 17.28 10.61
C VAL A 68 -11.31 17.83 11.23
N VAL A 69 -10.28 16.99 11.26
CA VAL A 69 -8.94 17.36 11.73
C VAL A 69 -8.15 17.99 10.58
N PHE A 70 -7.48 19.11 10.86
CA PHE A 70 -6.65 19.83 9.89
C PHE A 70 -5.19 19.77 10.26
N ALA A 71 -4.34 19.47 9.27
CA ALA A 71 -2.92 19.77 9.33
C ALA A 71 -2.72 21.29 9.30
N ASP A 72 -1.78 21.79 10.11
CA ASP A 72 -1.35 23.17 10.01
C ASP A 72 -0.60 23.45 8.69
N CYS A 73 -0.34 24.71 8.41
CA CYS A 73 0.31 25.14 7.18
C CYS A 73 1.71 24.53 7.01
N SER A 74 2.50 24.42 8.09
CA SER A 74 3.85 23.86 8.04
C SER A 74 3.81 22.36 7.73
N GLU A 75 2.89 21.64 8.36
CA GLU A 75 2.70 20.21 8.14
C GLU A 75 2.17 19.93 6.73
N LEU A 76 1.23 20.74 6.22
CA LEU A 76 0.73 20.61 4.85
C LEU A 76 1.85 20.80 3.81
N GLU A 77 2.70 21.82 3.97
CA GLU A 77 3.84 22.05 3.07
C GLU A 77 4.91 20.96 3.19
N SER A 78 5.15 20.45 4.40
CA SER A 78 6.01 19.28 4.62
C SER A 78 5.50 18.04 3.86
N ARG A 79 4.19 17.77 3.91
CA ARG A 79 3.56 16.67 3.17
C ARG A 79 3.64 16.87 1.66
N ARG A 80 3.38 18.09 1.16
CA ARG A 80 3.50 18.46 -0.27
C ARG A 80 4.92 18.28 -0.81
N THR A 81 5.94 18.54 0.01
CA THR A 81 7.34 18.42 -0.42
C THR A 81 7.84 16.97 -0.40
N ARG A 82 7.32 16.15 0.53
CA ARG A 82 7.74 14.75 0.74
C ARG A 82 6.94 13.72 -0.05
N THR A 83 5.73 14.05 -0.51
CA THR A 83 4.89 13.09 -1.24
C THR A 83 5.53 12.65 -2.56
N ALA A 84 5.43 11.35 -2.85
CA ALA A 84 5.84 10.80 -4.14
C ALA A 84 4.92 11.25 -5.30
N LEU A 85 3.71 11.73 -4.98
CA LEU A 85 2.78 12.27 -5.98
C LEU A 85 3.26 13.59 -6.59
N ARG A 86 4.23 14.26 -5.96
CA ARG A 86 4.69 15.60 -6.36
C ARG A 86 5.11 15.67 -7.83
N SER A 87 5.78 14.63 -8.37
CA SER A 87 6.24 14.65 -9.77
C SER A 87 5.10 14.55 -10.78
N VAL A 88 3.98 13.92 -10.40
CA VAL A 88 2.80 13.73 -11.26
C VAL A 88 1.68 14.73 -11.03
N LEU A 89 1.76 15.55 -9.98
CA LEU A 89 0.78 16.61 -9.70
C LEU A 89 0.51 17.49 -10.94
N PRO A 90 1.51 18.02 -11.67
CA PRO A 90 1.23 18.88 -12.82
C PRO A 90 0.38 18.20 -13.90
N GLU A 91 0.62 16.91 -14.15
CA GLU A 91 -0.10 16.13 -15.17
C GLU A 91 -1.51 15.75 -14.72
N LEU A 92 -1.70 15.41 -13.45
CA LEU A 92 -3.03 15.19 -12.86
C LEU A 92 -3.86 16.48 -12.93
N ARG A 93 -3.24 17.62 -12.62
CA ARG A 93 -3.89 18.93 -12.67
C ARG A 93 -4.29 19.31 -14.08
N SER A 94 -3.39 19.21 -15.06
CA SER A 94 -3.71 19.57 -16.44
C SER A 94 -4.83 18.69 -17.00
N THR A 95 -4.81 17.38 -16.71
CA THR A 95 -5.80 16.43 -17.23
C THR A 95 -7.20 16.64 -16.66
N LEU A 96 -7.32 16.99 -15.37
CA LEU A 96 -8.61 16.96 -14.68
C LEU A 96 -9.22 18.36 -14.44
N THR A 97 -8.40 19.41 -14.41
CA THR A 97 -8.88 20.76 -14.03
C THR A 97 -9.43 21.54 -15.21
N GLU A 98 -8.94 21.29 -16.44
CA GLU A 98 -9.39 22.01 -17.65
C GLU A 98 -10.90 21.90 -17.91
N VAL A 99 -11.52 20.79 -17.47
CA VAL A 99 -12.95 20.54 -17.65
C VAL A 99 -13.78 20.73 -16.37
N ALA A 100 -13.14 21.09 -15.25
CA ALA A 100 -13.78 21.04 -13.93
C ALA A 100 -14.83 22.14 -13.69
N ASP A 101 -14.61 23.34 -14.24
CA ASP A 101 -15.56 24.46 -14.10
C ASP A 101 -16.86 24.18 -14.84
N ASP A 102 -16.78 23.74 -16.11
CA ASP A 102 -17.95 23.41 -16.93
C ASP A 102 -18.71 22.19 -16.42
N ALA A 103 -17.98 21.19 -15.91
CA ALA A 103 -18.56 19.96 -15.39
C ALA A 103 -19.01 20.04 -13.93
N LYS A 104 -18.86 21.20 -13.28
CA LYS A 104 -19.32 21.47 -11.89
C LYS A 104 -18.84 20.43 -10.88
N PHE A 105 -17.54 20.16 -10.88
CA PHE A 105 -16.91 19.31 -9.88
C PHE A 105 -15.62 19.94 -9.34
N ILE A 106 -15.10 19.37 -8.26
CA ILE A 106 -13.75 19.60 -7.76
C ILE A 106 -12.91 18.35 -7.93
N VAL A 107 -11.61 18.56 -8.13
CA VAL A 107 -10.59 17.52 -8.11
C VAL A 107 -9.82 17.67 -6.80
N VAL A 108 -9.61 16.56 -6.11
CA VAL A 108 -8.90 16.47 -4.85
C VAL A 108 -7.78 15.46 -4.98
N ILE A 109 -6.60 15.82 -4.46
CA ILE A 109 -5.47 14.90 -4.34
C ILE A 109 -5.10 14.82 -2.87
N ALA A 110 -5.12 13.61 -2.31
CA ALA A 110 -4.80 13.33 -0.92
C ALA A 110 -3.63 12.36 -0.80
N ASP A 111 -2.88 12.45 0.30
CA ASP A 111 -1.81 11.50 0.62
C ASP A 111 -2.34 10.18 1.21
N THR A 112 -1.42 9.31 1.62
CA THR A 112 -1.72 7.99 2.19
C THR A 112 -2.43 8.03 3.54
N ASP A 113 -2.37 9.16 4.25
CA ASP A 113 -3.09 9.35 5.51
C ASP A 113 -4.49 9.95 5.28
N GLY A 114 -4.86 10.20 4.02
CA GLY A 114 -6.11 10.87 3.65
C GLY A 114 -6.06 12.38 3.84
N VAL A 115 -4.89 13.00 4.01
CA VAL A 115 -4.77 14.46 4.11
C VAL A 115 -4.85 15.06 2.71
N VAL A 116 -5.78 15.99 2.52
CA VAL A 116 -5.96 16.72 1.26
C VAL A 116 -4.76 17.61 1.00
N LEU A 117 -3.93 17.23 0.03
CA LEU A 117 -2.75 17.99 -0.37
C LEU A 117 -3.09 19.13 -1.32
N TRP A 118 -4.06 18.92 -2.19
CA TRP A 118 -4.42 19.88 -3.23
C TRP A 118 -5.89 19.74 -3.61
N ARG A 119 -6.55 20.87 -3.89
CA ARG A 119 -7.94 20.92 -4.34
C ARG A 119 -8.17 22.04 -5.35
N ASP A 120 -8.83 21.74 -6.46
CA ASP A 120 -9.16 22.73 -7.49
C ASP A 120 -10.42 22.37 -8.27
N GLY A 121 -10.87 23.27 -9.15
CA GLY A 121 -12.11 23.13 -9.91
C GLY A 121 -13.19 24.13 -9.48
N SER A 122 -14.45 23.78 -9.73
CA SER A 122 -15.57 24.73 -9.67
C SER A 122 -15.65 25.50 -8.35
N ARG A 123 -15.60 26.84 -8.44
CA ARG A 123 -15.66 27.73 -7.26
C ARG A 123 -16.92 27.50 -6.41
N ALA A 124 -18.07 27.25 -7.04
CA ALA A 124 -19.32 27.00 -6.33
C ALA A 124 -19.26 25.68 -5.54
N VAL A 125 -18.66 24.65 -6.13
CA VAL A 125 -18.48 23.34 -5.49
C VAL A 125 -17.44 23.42 -4.37
N ARG A 126 -16.34 24.16 -4.57
CA ARG A 126 -15.36 24.43 -3.50
C ARG A 126 -16.00 25.08 -2.28
N LYS A 127 -16.86 26.09 -2.49
CA LYS A 127 -17.60 26.73 -1.38
C LYS A 127 -18.53 25.77 -0.65
N ALA A 128 -19.18 24.86 -1.38
CA ALA A 128 -20.00 23.81 -0.77
C ALA A 128 -19.14 22.79 0.00
N ALA A 129 -17.97 22.44 -0.53
CA ALA A 129 -17.00 21.56 0.10
C ALA A 129 -16.40 22.17 1.38
N ASP A 130 -16.19 23.49 1.42
CA ASP A 130 -15.72 24.20 2.62
C ASP A 130 -16.68 24.03 3.80
N ALA A 131 -18.00 23.99 3.54
CA ALA A 131 -19.01 23.77 4.57
C ALA A 131 -18.96 22.37 5.20
N LEU A 132 -18.30 21.41 4.54
CA LEU A 132 -18.04 20.07 5.07
C LEU A 132 -16.64 19.94 5.69
N GLY A 133 -15.83 21.01 5.67
CA GLY A 133 -14.42 20.91 6.02
C GLY A 133 -13.56 20.18 4.98
N PHE A 134 -14.05 19.99 3.74
CA PHE A 134 -13.29 19.31 2.69
C PHE A 134 -12.31 20.26 1.99
N MET A 135 -11.28 20.68 2.73
CA MET A 135 -10.31 21.70 2.32
C MET A 135 -8.88 21.14 2.35
N GLU A 136 -7.93 21.88 1.76
CA GLU A 136 -6.52 21.53 1.86
C GLU A 136 -6.07 21.48 3.33
N GLY A 137 -5.31 20.44 3.68
CA GLY A 137 -4.91 20.13 5.06
C GLY A 137 -5.93 19.28 5.84
N ALA A 138 -7.17 19.14 5.37
CA ALA A 138 -8.17 18.30 6.03
C ALA A 138 -7.82 16.81 5.90
N ARG A 139 -7.94 16.05 7.00
CA ARG A 139 -7.81 14.60 6.98
C ARG A 139 -9.17 13.94 6.76
N TRP A 140 -9.30 13.28 5.61
CA TRP A 140 -10.51 12.59 5.13
C TRP A 140 -10.37 11.06 5.18
N SER A 141 -9.70 10.55 6.21
CA SER A 141 -9.60 9.11 6.44
C SER A 141 -10.96 8.51 6.85
N GLU A 142 -11.17 7.24 6.52
CA GLU A 142 -12.47 6.56 6.71
C GLU A 142 -12.88 6.53 8.18
N ASP A 143 -11.93 6.30 9.08
CA ASP A 143 -12.09 6.26 10.55
C ASP A 143 -12.51 7.60 11.17
N LEU A 144 -12.28 8.73 10.49
CA LEU A 144 -12.64 10.07 10.99
C LEU A 144 -13.92 10.60 10.35
N VAL A 145 -13.99 10.58 9.02
CA VAL A 145 -15.07 11.23 8.25
C VAL A 145 -16.15 10.21 7.82
N GLY A 146 -15.98 8.95 8.21
CA GLY A 146 -16.81 7.84 7.77
C GLY A 146 -16.58 7.50 6.30
N THR A 147 -17.48 6.70 5.72
CA THR A 147 -17.44 6.31 4.31
C THR A 147 -17.42 7.53 3.40
N ASN A 148 -16.26 7.77 2.79
CA ASN A 148 -15.99 8.82 1.82
C ASN A 148 -15.02 8.29 0.75
N SER A 149 -14.94 8.96 -0.41
CA SER A 149 -14.18 8.43 -1.55
C SER A 149 -12.66 8.46 -1.36
N VAL A 150 -12.13 9.34 -0.49
CA VAL A 150 -10.70 9.43 -0.20
C VAL A 150 -10.29 8.29 0.74
N GLY A 151 -10.85 8.26 1.94
CA GLY A 151 -10.55 7.25 2.96
C GLY A 151 -10.91 5.83 2.52
N THR A 152 -12.09 5.65 1.94
CA THR A 152 -12.54 4.30 1.52
C THR A 152 -11.69 3.77 0.37
N ALA A 153 -11.25 4.62 -0.58
CA ALA A 153 -10.34 4.19 -1.65
C ALA A 153 -8.99 3.75 -1.11
N LEU A 154 -8.46 4.43 -0.08
CA LEU A 154 -7.22 4.04 0.60
C LEU A 154 -7.36 2.69 1.28
N VAL A 155 -8.43 2.48 2.05
CA VAL A 155 -8.67 1.23 2.80
C VAL A 155 -8.94 0.06 1.85
N GLU A 156 -9.71 0.27 0.79
CA GLU A 156 -9.99 -0.78 -0.19
C GLU A 156 -8.81 -1.04 -1.14
N GLY A 157 -7.85 -0.12 -1.24
CA GLY A 157 -6.76 -0.19 -2.22
C GLY A 157 -7.26 -0.26 -3.67
N ALA A 158 -8.47 0.25 -3.93
CA ALA A 158 -9.17 0.13 -5.20
C ALA A 158 -10.05 1.36 -5.47
N PRO A 159 -10.41 1.64 -6.74
CA PRO A 159 -11.32 2.73 -7.07
C PRO A 159 -12.70 2.53 -6.46
N VAL A 160 -13.30 3.61 -5.95
CA VAL A 160 -14.64 3.62 -5.37
C VAL A 160 -15.45 4.79 -5.94
N GLN A 161 -16.75 4.57 -6.12
CA GLN A 161 -17.72 5.62 -6.34
C GLN A 161 -18.78 5.52 -5.25
N LEU A 162 -19.08 6.65 -4.64
CA LEU A 162 -20.09 6.81 -3.61
C LEU A 162 -21.11 7.85 -4.07
N PHE A 163 -22.39 7.51 -3.92
CA PHE A 163 -23.50 8.36 -4.30
C PHE A 163 -24.43 8.59 -3.12
N SER A 164 -24.69 9.86 -2.80
CA SER A 164 -25.69 10.27 -1.82
C SER A 164 -25.53 9.55 -0.47
N ALA A 165 -26.59 8.96 0.08
CA ALA A 165 -26.60 8.30 1.38
C ALA A 165 -25.80 6.97 1.45
N GLU A 166 -24.99 6.65 0.44
CA GLU A 166 -23.87 5.70 0.62
C GLU A 166 -22.74 6.28 1.48
N HIS A 167 -22.61 7.61 1.52
CA HIS A 167 -21.74 8.26 2.49
C HIS A 167 -22.26 8.02 3.90
N TYR A 168 -21.35 7.73 4.84
CA TYR A 168 -21.73 7.37 6.21
C TYR A 168 -22.32 8.57 6.96
N ALA A 169 -21.72 9.75 6.82
CA ALA A 169 -22.23 10.99 7.41
C ALA A 169 -23.41 11.55 6.59
N ARG A 170 -24.52 11.88 7.27
CA ARG A 170 -25.73 12.40 6.59
C ARG A 170 -25.48 13.73 5.87
N SER A 171 -24.58 14.58 6.39
CA SER A 171 -24.19 15.84 5.77
C SER A 171 -23.60 15.69 4.35
N HIS A 172 -23.07 14.50 4.02
CA HIS A 172 -22.52 14.19 2.70
C HIS A 172 -23.54 13.66 1.68
N SER A 173 -24.80 13.45 2.08
CA SER A 173 -25.85 12.88 1.22
C SER A 173 -26.18 13.69 -0.04
N GLY A 174 -25.79 14.98 -0.08
CA GLY A 174 -25.89 15.82 -1.28
C GLY A 174 -24.78 15.60 -2.31
N TRP A 175 -23.81 14.73 -2.04
CA TRP A 175 -22.58 14.58 -2.83
C TRP A 175 -22.52 13.26 -3.60
N SER A 176 -21.79 13.31 -4.72
CA SER A 176 -21.27 12.14 -5.41
C SER A 176 -19.77 12.30 -5.53
N CYS A 177 -19.04 11.26 -5.12
CA CYS A 177 -17.59 11.28 -5.02
C CYS A 177 -17.02 10.04 -5.70
N THR A 178 -15.94 10.20 -6.44
CA THR A 178 -15.27 9.13 -7.17
C THR A 178 -13.77 9.20 -6.93
N GLY A 179 -13.27 8.26 -6.13
CA GLY A 179 -11.88 8.19 -5.72
C GLY A 179 -11.16 7.02 -6.40
N SER A 180 -9.91 7.22 -6.78
CA SER A 180 -9.01 6.15 -7.22
C SER A 180 -7.64 6.30 -6.56
N PRO A 181 -7.11 5.24 -5.92
CA PRO A 181 -5.77 5.27 -5.39
C PRO A 181 -4.75 5.29 -6.54
N VAL A 182 -3.67 6.04 -6.34
CA VAL A 182 -2.49 6.05 -7.21
C VAL A 182 -1.47 5.09 -6.61
N HIS A 183 -0.99 4.15 -7.39
CA HIS A 183 0.04 3.22 -6.96
C HIS A 183 1.41 3.62 -7.48
N ASP A 184 2.43 3.31 -6.70
CA ASP A 184 3.79 3.33 -7.19
C ASP A 184 3.99 2.12 -8.11
N PRO A 185 4.22 2.28 -9.42
CA PRO A 185 4.43 1.16 -10.33
C PRO A 185 5.70 0.35 -10.00
N ARG A 186 6.61 0.91 -9.20
CA ARG A 186 7.89 0.31 -8.82
C ARG A 186 7.77 -0.61 -7.61
N THR A 187 6.88 -0.28 -6.68
CA THR A 187 6.71 -1.00 -5.40
C THR A 187 5.34 -1.66 -5.24
N GLY A 188 4.33 -1.17 -5.95
CA GLY A 188 2.92 -1.54 -5.81
C GLY A 188 2.20 -0.87 -4.63
N GLU A 189 2.88 0.00 -3.89
CA GLU A 189 2.30 0.69 -2.73
C GLU A 189 1.40 1.84 -3.16
N VAL A 190 0.35 2.11 -2.37
CA VAL A 190 -0.51 3.28 -2.58
C VAL A 190 0.26 4.54 -2.18
N LEU A 191 0.30 5.53 -3.07
CA LEU A 191 0.95 6.83 -2.86
C LEU A 191 -0.03 7.92 -2.38
N GLY A 192 -1.33 7.67 -2.54
CA GLY A 192 -2.42 8.56 -2.18
C GLY A 192 -3.63 8.33 -3.09
N VAL A 193 -4.56 9.28 -3.12
CA VAL A 193 -5.82 9.18 -3.87
C VAL A 193 -6.04 10.42 -4.73
N VAL A 194 -6.57 10.19 -5.93
CA VAL A 194 -7.20 11.22 -6.76
C VAL A 194 -8.71 11.05 -6.65
N ASP A 195 -9.40 12.11 -6.28
CA ASP A 195 -10.86 12.14 -6.13
C ASP A 195 -11.48 13.22 -7.02
N ILE A 196 -12.65 12.91 -7.58
CA ILE A 196 -13.56 13.90 -8.14
C ILE A 196 -14.85 13.91 -7.34
N SER A 197 -15.20 15.09 -6.83
CA SER A 197 -16.38 15.31 -6.01
C SER A 197 -17.28 16.40 -6.60
N GLY A 198 -18.59 16.17 -6.57
CA GLY A 198 -19.58 17.13 -7.04
C GLY A 198 -20.97 16.85 -6.49
N SER A 199 -21.98 17.52 -7.04
CA SER A 199 -23.37 17.27 -6.66
C SER A 199 -23.76 15.83 -6.97
N ALA A 200 -24.49 15.19 -6.06
CA ALA A 200 -25.10 13.89 -6.34
C ALA A 200 -25.96 13.94 -7.62
N MET A 201 -26.62 15.07 -7.88
CA MET A 201 -27.51 15.24 -9.02
C MET A 201 -26.77 15.46 -10.35
N SER A 202 -25.44 15.58 -10.34
CA SER A 202 -24.60 15.69 -11.53
C SER A 202 -23.65 14.50 -11.72
N VAL A 203 -23.86 13.39 -11.00
CA VAL A 203 -23.05 12.18 -11.19
C VAL A 203 -23.15 11.68 -12.63
N HIS A 204 -22.01 11.36 -13.23
CA HIS A 204 -21.94 10.80 -14.57
C HIS A 204 -21.11 9.50 -14.55
N PRO A 205 -21.55 8.41 -15.20
CA PRO A 205 -20.80 7.15 -15.24
C PRO A 205 -19.36 7.31 -15.78
N ALA A 206 -19.16 8.28 -16.68
CA ALA A 206 -17.83 8.57 -17.23
C ALA A 206 -16.84 9.15 -16.20
N THR A 207 -17.29 9.69 -15.06
CA THR A 207 -16.40 10.23 -14.02
C THR A 207 -15.44 9.15 -13.49
N MET A 208 -15.91 7.92 -13.31
CA MET A 208 -15.05 6.79 -12.93
C MET A 208 -13.98 6.48 -13.99
N ALA A 209 -14.35 6.52 -15.27
CA ALA A 209 -13.40 6.32 -16.35
C ALA A 209 -12.36 7.45 -16.41
N LEU A 210 -12.78 8.71 -16.19
CA LEU A 210 -11.92 9.87 -16.16
C LEU A 210 -10.88 9.78 -15.04
N VAL A 211 -11.30 9.57 -13.79
CA VAL A 211 -10.41 9.46 -12.64
C VAL A 211 -9.41 8.32 -12.83
N ARG A 212 -9.88 7.13 -13.25
CA ARG A 212 -8.99 5.98 -13.49
C ARG A 212 -7.99 6.23 -14.61
N THR A 213 -8.39 6.97 -15.65
CA THR A 213 -7.49 7.29 -16.77
C THR A 213 -6.40 8.26 -16.33
N ALA A 214 -6.75 9.29 -15.57
CA ALA A 214 -5.77 10.22 -15.01
C ALA A 214 -4.81 9.53 -14.04
N VAL A 215 -5.30 8.63 -13.17
CA VAL A 215 -4.43 7.81 -12.31
C VAL A 215 -3.48 6.96 -13.14
N ARG A 216 -3.96 6.23 -14.14
CA ARG A 216 -3.11 5.39 -15.01
C ARG A 216 -2.05 6.21 -15.76
N LEU A 217 -2.39 7.43 -16.16
CA LEU A 217 -1.45 8.35 -16.79
C LEU A 217 -0.35 8.75 -15.81
N ALA A 218 -0.72 9.14 -14.58
CA ALA A 218 0.24 9.45 -13.52
C ALA A 218 1.15 8.26 -13.19
N GLU A 219 0.60 7.05 -13.02
CA GLU A 219 1.38 5.83 -12.80
C GLU A 219 2.33 5.55 -13.96
N SER A 220 1.90 5.77 -15.21
CA SER A 220 2.74 5.61 -16.40
C SER A 220 3.89 6.62 -16.43
N THR A 221 3.67 7.85 -15.96
CA THR A 221 4.72 8.87 -15.84
C THR A 221 5.73 8.51 -14.76
N LEU A 222 5.29 8.03 -13.59
CA LEU A 222 6.20 7.52 -12.55
C LEU A 222 7.07 6.36 -13.06
N TRP A 223 6.48 5.45 -13.84
CA TRP A 223 7.20 4.35 -14.46
C TRP A 223 8.24 4.85 -15.47
N ARG A 224 7.87 5.83 -16.32
CA ARG A 224 8.79 6.43 -17.28
C ARG A 224 9.98 7.11 -16.61
N GLU A 225 9.73 7.90 -15.55
CA GLU A 225 10.78 8.53 -14.74
C GLU A 225 11.73 7.48 -14.15
N HIS A 226 11.18 6.35 -13.70
CA HIS A 226 11.96 5.24 -13.17
C HIS A 226 12.85 4.59 -14.24
N THR A 227 12.31 4.28 -15.41
CA THR A 227 13.09 3.72 -16.52
C THR A 227 14.28 4.62 -16.88
N VAL A 228 14.07 5.93 -16.94
CA VAL A 228 15.16 6.91 -17.17
C VAL A 228 16.21 6.87 -16.05
N GLN A 229 15.81 6.67 -14.78
CA GLN A 229 16.74 6.49 -13.67
C GLN A 229 17.53 5.17 -13.78
N LEU A 230 16.87 4.08 -14.19
CA LEU A 230 17.52 2.77 -14.39
C LEU A 230 18.56 2.83 -15.52
N ASP A 231 18.25 3.50 -16.63
CA ASP A 231 19.19 3.63 -17.75
C ASP A 231 20.43 4.45 -17.37
N LYS A 232 20.25 5.52 -16.59
CA LYS A 232 21.37 6.30 -16.03
C LYS A 232 22.23 5.44 -15.10
N LEU A 233 21.61 4.64 -14.24
CA LEU A 233 22.33 3.73 -13.34
C LEU A 233 23.05 2.62 -14.11
N ARG A 234 22.46 2.10 -15.19
CA ARG A 234 23.08 1.10 -16.07
C ARG A 234 24.36 1.62 -16.71
N ALA A 235 24.33 2.85 -17.23
CA ALA A 235 25.52 3.49 -17.79
C ALA A 235 26.66 3.65 -16.76
N GLN A 236 26.34 3.86 -15.48
CA GLN A 236 27.31 3.91 -14.38
C GLN A 236 27.78 2.51 -13.93
N ALA A 237 26.91 1.51 -14.02
CA ALA A 237 27.16 0.13 -13.60
C ALA A 237 28.16 -0.61 -14.49
N ALA A 238 28.06 -0.43 -15.82
CA ALA A 238 28.86 -1.16 -16.80
C ALA A 238 30.37 -1.21 -16.51
N PRO A 239 31.09 -0.08 -16.28
CA PRO A 239 32.52 -0.13 -15.98
C PRO A 239 32.83 -0.79 -14.63
N VAL A 240 31.95 -0.63 -13.63
CA VAL A 240 32.13 -1.21 -12.29
C VAL A 240 31.99 -2.73 -12.33
N LEU A 241 30.98 -3.24 -13.03
CA LEU A 241 30.77 -4.69 -13.19
C LEU A 241 31.88 -5.33 -14.02
N ALA A 242 32.38 -4.66 -15.07
CA ALA A 242 33.52 -5.13 -15.84
C ALA A 242 34.81 -5.23 -14.98
N ALA A 243 35.01 -4.30 -14.04
CA ALA A 243 36.15 -4.28 -13.14
C ALA A 243 36.01 -5.21 -11.92
N ALA A 244 34.81 -5.71 -11.62
CA ALA A 244 34.54 -6.47 -10.40
C ALA A 244 35.24 -7.84 -10.34
N GLY A 245 35.69 -8.39 -11.48
CA GLY A 245 36.49 -9.62 -11.54
C GLY A 245 35.76 -10.90 -11.13
N GLY A 246 34.46 -10.84 -10.84
CA GLY A 246 33.63 -11.95 -10.39
C GLY A 246 32.13 -11.63 -10.41
N PRO A 247 31.26 -12.55 -9.94
CA PRO A 247 29.82 -12.36 -9.97
C PRO A 247 29.38 -11.13 -9.15
N ALA A 248 28.67 -10.22 -9.79
CA ALA A 248 28.16 -8.98 -9.19
C ALA A 248 26.92 -8.51 -9.94
N LEU A 249 26.10 -7.68 -9.29
CA LEU A 249 24.97 -7.03 -9.93
C LEU A 249 24.80 -5.61 -9.39
N VAL A 250 24.07 -4.78 -10.14
CA VAL A 250 23.64 -3.47 -9.69
C VAL A 250 22.12 -3.45 -9.59
N VAL A 251 21.63 -2.90 -8.49
CA VAL A 251 20.20 -2.76 -8.18
C VAL A 251 19.88 -1.33 -7.83
N ASP A 252 18.67 -0.89 -8.14
CA ASP A 252 18.20 0.42 -7.70
C ASP A 252 17.72 0.40 -6.23
N ARG A 253 17.32 1.56 -5.72
CA ARG A 253 16.78 1.70 -4.35
C ARG A 253 15.48 0.92 -4.09
N HIS A 254 14.75 0.55 -5.14
CA HIS A 254 13.48 -0.18 -5.06
C HIS A 254 13.64 -1.69 -5.28
N GLY A 255 14.89 -2.15 -5.47
CA GLY A 255 15.26 -3.56 -5.65
C GLY A 255 15.23 -4.05 -7.10
N TRP A 256 15.06 -3.18 -8.09
CA TRP A 256 15.10 -3.55 -9.50
C TRP A 256 16.53 -3.84 -9.93
N VAL A 257 16.76 -5.02 -10.52
CA VAL A 257 18.06 -5.38 -11.07
C VAL A 257 18.28 -4.61 -12.36
N VAL A 258 19.33 -3.80 -12.37
CA VAL A 258 19.71 -2.96 -13.51
C VAL A 258 20.55 -3.76 -14.50
N GLU A 259 21.53 -4.47 -13.96
CA GLU A 259 22.51 -5.26 -14.70
C GLU A 259 23.17 -6.28 -13.77
N ALA A 260 23.54 -7.45 -14.31
CA ALA A 260 24.24 -8.50 -13.59
C ALA A 260 25.36 -9.08 -14.46
N GLY A 261 26.53 -9.27 -13.87
CA GLY A 261 27.69 -9.92 -14.48
C GLY A 261 27.95 -11.27 -13.83
N GLY A 262 28.12 -12.32 -14.63
CA GLY A 262 28.54 -13.64 -14.15
C GLY A 262 27.52 -14.41 -13.31
N ILE A 263 26.26 -13.95 -13.24
CA ILE A 263 25.17 -14.64 -12.52
C ILE A 263 23.79 -14.40 -13.15
N ALA A 264 22.93 -15.41 -13.10
CA ALA A 264 21.51 -15.26 -13.37
C ALA A 264 20.75 -14.86 -12.10
N VAL A 265 20.04 -13.74 -12.15
CA VAL A 265 19.25 -13.19 -11.03
C VAL A 265 17.83 -12.86 -11.50
N PRO A 266 16.83 -12.87 -10.60
CA PRO A 266 15.49 -12.39 -10.94
C PRO A 266 15.50 -10.91 -11.29
N GLU A 267 14.45 -10.44 -11.96
CA GLU A 267 14.27 -9.02 -12.31
C GLU A 267 14.24 -8.09 -11.08
N ARG A 268 13.78 -8.62 -9.94
CA ARG A 268 13.65 -7.85 -8.70
C ARG A 268 14.15 -8.63 -7.49
N LEU A 269 14.88 -7.94 -6.63
CA LEU A 269 15.32 -8.36 -5.30
C LEU A 269 14.60 -7.55 -4.22
N ALA A 270 14.82 -7.90 -2.94
CA ALA A 270 14.36 -7.05 -1.86
C ALA A 270 15.09 -5.68 -1.93
N PRO A 271 14.39 -4.56 -1.66
CA PRO A 271 15.01 -3.23 -1.66
C PRO A 271 16.27 -3.22 -0.79
N PRO A 272 17.44 -2.84 -1.33
CA PRO A 272 18.69 -2.85 -0.58
C PRO A 272 18.74 -1.72 0.44
N CYS A 273 19.48 -1.92 1.53
CA CYS A 273 19.87 -0.86 2.44
C CYS A 273 21.30 -1.08 2.94
N ALA A 274 22.07 0.00 3.10
CA ALA A 274 23.49 -0.04 3.45
C ALA A 274 23.82 -0.93 4.67
N GLU A 275 22.92 -0.95 5.65
CA GLU A 275 23.15 -1.61 6.94
C GLU A 275 22.70 -3.07 6.99
N LYS A 276 22.10 -3.63 5.91
CA LYS A 276 21.58 -5.01 5.94
C LYS A 276 22.06 -5.83 4.76
N PRO A 277 22.63 -7.02 5.04
CA PRO A 277 22.90 -8.01 4.01
C PRO A 277 21.64 -8.41 3.24
N LEU A 278 21.80 -8.62 1.93
CA LEU A 278 20.80 -9.10 1.00
C LEU A 278 21.21 -10.50 0.51
N LEU A 279 20.28 -11.46 0.52
CA LEU A 279 20.48 -12.74 -0.15
C LEU A 279 20.12 -12.57 -1.62
N VAL A 280 21.09 -12.86 -2.45
CA VAL A 280 20.93 -12.89 -3.89
C VAL A 280 20.92 -14.36 -4.33
N PRO A 281 19.87 -14.83 -5.02
CA PRO A 281 19.83 -16.18 -5.57
C PRO A 281 21.10 -16.46 -6.40
N GLY A 282 21.78 -17.56 -6.10
CA GLY A 282 23.04 -18.00 -6.75
C GLY A 282 24.32 -17.28 -6.30
N LEU A 283 24.21 -16.12 -5.65
CA LEU A 283 25.35 -15.32 -5.14
C LEU A 283 25.55 -15.51 -3.62
N GLY A 284 24.48 -15.82 -2.90
CA GLY A 284 24.48 -15.92 -1.45
C GLY A 284 24.31 -14.56 -0.80
N TRP A 285 24.87 -14.40 0.39
CA TRP A 285 24.80 -13.14 1.13
C TRP A 285 25.74 -12.09 0.55
N CYS A 286 25.18 -10.92 0.30
CA CYS A 286 25.87 -9.79 -0.26
C CYS A 286 25.58 -8.55 0.59
N VAL A 287 26.58 -7.71 0.80
CA VAL A 287 26.38 -6.39 1.40
C VAL A 287 26.25 -5.36 0.27
N PRO A 288 25.16 -4.59 0.19
CA PRO A 288 25.00 -3.59 -0.85
C PRO A 288 25.94 -2.40 -0.60
N GLU A 289 26.77 -2.07 -1.58
CA GLU A 289 27.68 -0.93 -1.60
C GLU A 289 27.03 0.22 -2.40
N PRO A 290 27.01 1.47 -1.88
CA PRO A 290 26.41 2.60 -2.62
C PRO A 290 27.07 2.83 -3.99
N LEU A 291 26.25 2.93 -5.03
CA LEU A 291 26.69 3.27 -6.40
C LEU A 291 25.72 4.27 -7.02
N GLY A 292 26.07 5.56 -7.01
CA GLY A 292 25.22 6.62 -7.53
C GLY A 292 23.86 6.65 -6.83
N ALA A 293 22.78 6.40 -7.57
CA ALA A 293 21.41 6.32 -7.05
C ALA A 293 20.94 4.89 -6.73
N GLY A 294 21.82 3.90 -6.84
CA GLY A 294 21.56 2.49 -6.55
C GLY A 294 22.68 1.85 -5.73
N TRP A 295 22.83 0.54 -5.89
CA TRP A 295 23.73 -0.28 -5.09
C TRP A 295 24.45 -1.30 -5.96
N LEU A 296 25.76 -1.42 -5.78
CA LEU A 296 26.55 -2.56 -6.21
C LEU A 296 26.36 -3.69 -5.20
N VAL A 297 26.06 -4.89 -5.68
CA VAL A 297 25.85 -6.07 -4.86
C VAL A 297 26.76 -7.17 -5.39
N ARG A 298 27.69 -7.61 -4.56
CA ARG A 298 28.63 -8.68 -4.88
C ARG A 298 28.80 -9.58 -3.67
N ARG A 299 29.19 -10.82 -3.90
CA ARG A 299 29.51 -11.75 -2.82
C ARG A 299 30.74 -11.25 -2.08
N ARG A 300 30.70 -11.31 -0.76
CA ARG A 300 31.91 -11.09 0.06
C ARG A 300 32.77 -12.35 0.01
N GLU A 301 34.07 -12.20 -0.25
CA GLU A 301 35.02 -13.32 -0.41
C GLU A 301 35.15 -14.17 0.86
N ASP A 302 34.87 -13.59 2.04
CA ASP A 302 34.78 -14.35 3.29
C ASP A 302 33.37 -14.92 3.50
N ARG A 303 33.31 -16.26 3.61
CA ARG A 303 32.15 -16.96 4.19
C ARG A 303 32.01 -16.54 5.66
N ALA A 304 31.37 -15.42 5.93
CA ALA A 304 30.91 -15.15 7.28
C ALA A 304 29.73 -16.10 7.57
N ASP A 305 29.98 -17.13 8.38
CA ASP A 305 28.91 -17.84 9.08
C ASP A 305 28.13 -16.79 9.88
N ILE A 306 26.83 -16.70 9.64
CA ILE A 306 25.97 -15.74 10.31
C ILE A 306 25.54 -16.36 11.64
N ASP A 307 25.95 -15.77 12.75
CA ASP A 307 25.49 -16.16 14.08
C ASP A 307 24.13 -15.47 14.35
N LEU A 308 23.05 -16.24 14.29
CA LEU A 308 21.71 -15.79 14.67
C LEU A 308 21.45 -16.13 16.14
N GLU A 309 21.46 -15.12 16.99
CA GLU A 309 21.06 -15.22 18.39
C GLU A 309 19.57 -14.95 18.53
N LEU A 310 18.82 -15.94 19.01
CA LEU A 310 17.39 -15.85 19.28
C LEU A 310 17.16 -15.84 20.79
N ASP A 311 16.91 -14.67 21.36
CA ASP A 311 16.44 -14.54 22.74
C ASP A 311 14.91 -14.59 22.70
N LEU A 312 14.34 -15.70 23.15
CA LEU A 312 12.91 -16.01 23.05
C LEU A 312 12.20 -15.92 24.41
N GLY A 313 12.76 -15.15 25.36
CA GLY A 313 12.17 -14.90 26.67
C GLY A 313 10.98 -13.92 26.63
N ALA A 314 10.75 -13.19 27.72
CA ALA A 314 9.58 -12.30 27.87
C ALA A 314 9.51 -11.17 26.82
N SER A 315 10.65 -10.72 26.31
CA SER A 315 10.76 -9.69 25.26
C SER A 315 11.58 -10.22 24.09
N PRO A 316 10.97 -11.04 23.22
CA PRO A 316 11.71 -11.83 22.26
C PRO A 316 12.40 -10.96 21.22
N ARG A 317 13.66 -11.28 20.90
CA ARG A 317 14.49 -10.56 19.94
C ARG A 317 15.37 -11.52 19.13
N ALA A 318 15.67 -11.13 17.91
CA ALA A 318 16.66 -11.77 17.06
C ALA A 318 17.83 -10.81 16.84
N THR A 319 19.03 -11.25 17.20
CA THR A 319 20.28 -10.54 16.94
C THR A 319 21.04 -11.30 15.88
N VAL A 320 21.28 -10.65 14.74
CA VAL A 320 22.12 -11.20 13.68
C VAL A 320 23.52 -10.65 13.89
N ARG A 321 24.46 -11.57 14.13
CA ARG A 321 25.89 -11.28 14.23
C ARG A 321 26.63 -11.78 13.01
N GLY A 322 27.54 -10.96 12.54
CA GLY A 322 28.34 -11.19 11.34
C GLY A 322 29.08 -9.90 11.02
N ASP A 323 29.01 -9.47 9.77
CA ASP A 323 29.70 -8.26 9.30
C ASP A 323 29.03 -6.97 9.77
N VAL A 324 27.71 -7.01 9.94
CA VAL A 324 26.92 -5.94 10.55
C VAL A 324 26.08 -6.56 11.64
N ASN A 325 26.27 -6.09 12.87
CA ASN A 325 25.50 -6.55 14.01
C ASN A 325 24.24 -5.72 14.13
N TRP A 326 23.08 -6.36 14.02
CA TRP A 326 21.79 -5.69 14.23
C TRP A 326 20.85 -6.57 15.04
N THR A 327 19.93 -5.92 15.75
CA THR A 327 18.94 -6.59 16.61
C THR A 327 17.54 -6.12 16.26
N ARG A 328 16.57 -7.04 16.28
CA ARG A 328 15.15 -6.73 16.11
C ARG A 328 14.30 -7.39 17.17
N ALA A 329 13.31 -6.66 17.65
CA ALA A 329 12.21 -7.22 18.43
C ALA A 329 11.38 -8.16 17.54
N LEU A 330 10.94 -9.26 18.13
CA LEU A 330 10.06 -10.26 17.51
C LEU A 330 8.66 -10.13 18.10
N SER A 331 7.64 -10.43 17.30
CA SER A 331 6.32 -10.67 17.86
C SER A 331 6.32 -12.03 18.58
N PRO A 332 5.39 -12.27 19.52
CA PRO A 332 5.24 -13.59 20.14
C PRO A 332 5.07 -14.71 19.11
N ARG A 333 4.34 -14.43 18.02
CA ARG A 333 4.13 -15.40 16.94
C ARG A 333 5.41 -15.66 16.14
N HIS A 334 6.20 -14.62 15.84
CA HIS A 334 7.49 -14.80 15.16
C HIS A 334 8.47 -15.62 16.02
N ALA A 335 8.48 -15.39 17.33
CA ALA A 335 9.30 -16.16 18.27
C ALA A 335 8.95 -17.66 18.25
N GLN A 336 7.66 -17.99 18.28
CA GLN A 336 7.18 -19.38 18.17
C GLN A 336 7.57 -20.03 16.84
N ILE A 337 7.39 -19.32 15.71
CA ILE A 337 7.77 -19.84 14.38
C ILE A 337 9.27 -20.14 14.32
N LEU A 338 10.12 -19.22 14.80
CA LEU A 338 11.57 -19.39 14.78
C LEU A 338 12.03 -20.54 15.68
N ARG A 339 11.36 -20.77 16.82
CA ARG A 339 11.58 -21.95 17.67
C ARG A 339 11.30 -23.24 16.92
N VAL A 340 10.12 -23.36 16.30
CA VAL A 340 9.75 -24.56 15.53
C VAL A 340 10.74 -24.82 14.40
N LEU A 341 11.22 -23.77 13.72
CA LEU A 341 12.23 -23.90 12.66
C LEU A 341 13.58 -24.37 13.20
N ALA A 342 13.98 -23.94 14.40
CA ALA A 342 15.22 -24.37 15.02
C ALA A 342 15.13 -25.84 15.46
N ASP A 343 13.98 -26.25 15.99
CA ASP A 343 13.72 -27.62 16.42
C ASP A 343 13.62 -28.59 15.23
N ALA A 344 13.10 -28.13 14.08
CA ALA A 344 13.07 -28.91 12.83
C ALA A 344 14.46 -29.14 12.20
N GLY A 345 15.44 -28.31 12.57
CA GLY A 345 16.83 -28.42 12.09
C GLY A 345 17.00 -28.21 10.58
N PRO A 346 18.12 -28.68 9.99
CA PRO A 346 18.46 -28.43 8.59
C PRO A 346 17.48 -29.02 7.56
N GLY A 347 16.69 -30.04 7.95
CA GLY A 347 15.66 -30.62 7.09
C GLY A 347 14.48 -29.70 6.85
N GLY A 348 14.25 -28.73 7.74
CA GLY A 348 13.15 -27.79 7.67
C GLY A 348 11.77 -28.42 7.87
N THR A 349 10.75 -27.59 7.72
CA THR A 349 9.34 -28.00 7.83
C THR A 349 8.51 -27.35 6.72
N ASP A 350 7.39 -27.97 6.35
CA ASP A 350 6.43 -27.36 5.43
C ASP A 350 5.40 -26.48 6.18
N ALA A 351 4.51 -25.82 5.43
CA ALA A 351 3.51 -24.93 5.99
C ALA A 351 2.43 -25.65 6.81
N ALA A 352 2.11 -26.90 6.46
CA ALA A 352 1.07 -27.67 7.13
C ALA A 352 1.57 -28.23 8.46
N ALA A 353 2.79 -28.78 8.49
CA ALA A 353 3.45 -29.21 9.71
C ALA A 353 3.74 -28.02 10.66
N MET A 354 4.09 -26.85 10.11
CA MET A 354 4.23 -25.63 10.90
C MET A 354 2.89 -25.16 11.50
N SER A 355 1.79 -25.27 10.75
CA SER A 355 0.45 -24.99 11.27
C SER A 355 0.11 -25.91 12.44
N GLU A 356 0.37 -27.21 12.28
CA GLU A 356 0.09 -28.22 13.29
C GLU A 356 0.90 -27.96 14.57
N ALA A 357 2.17 -27.59 14.45
CA ALA A 357 3.02 -27.25 15.59
C ALA A 357 2.58 -25.96 16.33
N LEU A 358 1.99 -24.98 15.63
CA LEU A 358 1.67 -23.66 16.20
C LEU A 358 0.23 -23.52 16.69
N PHE A 359 -0.70 -24.26 16.07
CA PHE A 359 -2.14 -24.13 16.29
C PHE A 359 -2.80 -25.47 16.69
N GLY A 360 -2.11 -26.60 16.51
CA GLY A 360 -2.65 -27.94 16.75
C GLY A 360 -3.43 -28.54 15.58
N ASP A 361 -3.54 -27.83 14.45
CA ASP A 361 -4.24 -28.27 13.23
C ASP A 361 -3.53 -27.79 11.95
N ARG A 362 -4.00 -28.24 10.78
CA ARG A 362 -3.43 -27.90 9.46
C ARG A 362 -4.20 -26.80 8.72
N ASP A 363 -5.16 -26.15 9.36
CA ASP A 363 -6.08 -25.22 8.68
C ASP A 363 -5.50 -23.81 8.53
N HIS A 364 -4.41 -23.50 9.24
CA HIS A 364 -3.81 -22.17 9.30
C HIS A 364 -2.62 -21.98 8.33
N VAL A 365 -2.52 -22.78 7.27
CA VAL A 365 -1.43 -22.73 6.27
C VAL A 365 -1.23 -21.34 5.65
N VAL A 366 -2.33 -20.63 5.36
CA VAL A 366 -2.27 -19.29 4.76
C VAL A 366 -1.68 -18.28 5.75
N ALA A 367 -2.09 -18.34 7.02
CA ALA A 367 -1.56 -17.50 8.08
C ALA A 367 -0.07 -17.78 8.31
N VAL A 368 0.34 -19.04 8.38
CA VAL A 368 1.75 -19.44 8.49
C VAL A 368 2.60 -18.86 7.35
N ARG A 369 2.14 -19.00 6.10
CA ARG A 369 2.84 -18.44 4.92
C ARG A 369 2.99 -16.93 5.03
N ALA A 370 1.94 -16.24 5.51
CA ALA A 370 1.96 -14.80 5.70
C ALA A 370 2.97 -14.38 6.79
N GLU A 371 2.98 -15.05 7.95
CA GLU A 371 3.93 -14.74 9.03
C GLU A 371 5.38 -15.02 8.60
N ILE A 372 5.66 -16.15 7.95
CA ILE A 372 7.02 -16.45 7.44
C ILE A 372 7.46 -15.40 6.43
N SER A 373 6.55 -14.93 5.58
CA SER A 373 6.84 -13.82 4.66
C SER A 373 7.22 -12.53 5.42
N ARG A 374 6.52 -12.19 6.51
CA ARG A 374 6.87 -11.04 7.37
C ARG A 374 8.20 -11.23 8.09
N ILE A 375 8.49 -12.42 8.60
CA ILE A 375 9.78 -12.74 9.22
C ILE A 375 10.90 -12.56 8.19
N ARG A 376 10.74 -13.06 6.97
CA ARG A 376 11.73 -12.89 5.89
C ARG A 376 11.93 -11.44 5.47
N LYS A 377 10.88 -10.62 5.49
CA LYS A 377 11.01 -9.17 5.33
C LYS A 377 11.74 -8.51 6.49
N SER A 378 11.55 -9.02 7.71
CA SER A 378 12.06 -8.40 8.92
C SER A 378 13.51 -8.77 9.22
N LEU A 379 13.80 -10.07 9.28
CA LEU A 379 15.11 -10.62 9.58
C LEU A 379 15.96 -10.82 8.33
N GLY A 380 15.39 -10.47 7.17
CA GLY A 380 16.00 -10.74 5.90
C GLY A 380 15.97 -12.24 5.57
N PRO A 381 16.80 -12.65 4.62
CA PRO A 381 16.78 -13.98 4.03
C PRO A 381 17.54 -15.06 4.84
N ILE A 382 17.56 -14.94 6.17
CA ILE A 382 18.02 -16.01 7.07
C ILE A 382 17.17 -17.29 6.99
N LEU A 383 15.97 -17.18 6.40
CA LEU A 383 15.06 -18.30 6.17
C LEU A 383 14.91 -18.59 4.67
N ILE A 384 15.10 -19.87 4.32
CA ILE A 384 14.82 -20.43 3.00
C ILE A 384 13.36 -20.91 2.97
N ALA A 385 12.72 -20.79 1.80
CA ALA A 385 11.38 -21.33 1.56
C ALA A 385 11.47 -22.68 0.83
N GLN A 386 10.63 -23.64 1.24
CA GLN A 386 10.47 -24.97 0.63
C GLN A 386 11.70 -25.91 0.72
N PRO A 387 11.82 -26.71 1.79
CA PRO A 387 11.11 -26.58 3.08
C PRO A 387 11.55 -25.31 3.82
N TYR A 388 10.71 -24.82 4.74
CA TYR A 388 11.08 -23.70 5.60
C TYR A 388 12.19 -24.12 6.56
N ARG A 389 13.34 -23.47 6.47
CA ARG A 389 14.52 -23.72 7.31
C ARG A 389 15.41 -22.50 7.38
N PHE A 390 16.35 -22.49 8.33
CA PHE A 390 17.45 -21.54 8.31
C PHE A 390 18.37 -21.81 7.11
N ALA A 391 18.98 -20.76 6.56
CA ALA A 391 19.94 -20.91 5.48
C ALA A 391 21.20 -21.66 5.97
N ASP A 392 21.83 -22.43 5.08
CA ASP A 392 22.90 -23.37 5.44
C ASP A 392 24.14 -22.69 6.07
N ASN A 393 24.31 -21.39 5.87
CA ASN A 393 25.40 -20.58 6.43
C ASN A 393 24.98 -19.77 7.68
N VAL A 394 23.83 -20.09 8.29
CA VAL A 394 23.32 -19.45 9.51
C VAL A 394 23.46 -20.43 10.68
N GLN A 395 24.29 -20.07 11.66
CA GLN A 395 24.37 -20.78 12.92
C GLN A 395 23.38 -20.17 13.92
N VAL A 396 22.42 -20.96 14.40
CA VAL A 396 21.37 -20.48 15.30
C VAL A 396 21.72 -20.83 16.74
N ARG A 397 21.75 -19.82 17.63
CA ARG A 397 21.86 -19.99 19.08
C ARG A 397 20.59 -19.47 19.73
N MET A 398 19.94 -20.31 20.53
CA MET A 398 18.72 -19.94 21.24
C MET A 398 19.00 -19.69 22.71
N PHE A 399 18.48 -18.58 23.22
CA PHE A 399 18.44 -18.21 24.64
C PHE A 399 16.99 -18.26 25.11
N GLY A 400 16.80 -18.73 26.34
CA GLY A 400 15.49 -18.96 26.96
C GLY A 400 15.01 -17.80 27.80
#